data_AF-A0A3M1QLL9-F1
#
_entry.id   AF-A0A3M1QLL9-F1
#
_cell.length_a   1.000
_cell.length_b   1.000
_cell.length_c   1.000
_cell.angle_alpha   90.00
_cell.angle_beta   90.00
_cell.angle_gamma   90.00
#
_symmetry.space_group_name_H-M   'P 1'
#
loop_
_entity.id
_entity.type
_entity.pdbx_description
1 polymer ?
#
loop_
_entity_poly.entity_id
_entity_poly.type
_entity_poly.pdbx_seq_one_letter_code
_entity_poly.pdbx_strand_id
1 'polypeptide(L)'
;MCAFSAGLLLPAVAAAQPTIDGRNIPTDFADATTVVTQRFQTQFGDHNGNPFVFGSELNQMFIKNDANNLYIGITGNLENNGNCIVIFFDVDGTASGENVILTRSAAGPIDGIPRYLTGNPTGSGIGLHKLKLDTGFHPDYALGISGGSPRGSQTRTYYLANWTTLATSVADPNNMPPGAISNVVAGMITDGDATASGPTPGTLGDFLATGTTGILAASNNENDLGVTGGTAAVGPNRPATAVDGFEFAIPLSLLRVTT
;
A
#
# COMPACT_ATOMS: atom_id res chain seq x y z
N MET A 1 50.89 15.39 -36.56
CA MET A 1 49.77 14.42 -36.56
C MET A 1 48.85 14.79 -35.41
N CYS A 2 47.64 15.26 -35.70
CA CYS A 2 46.62 15.49 -34.68
C CYS A 2 45.77 14.22 -34.58
N ALA A 3 45.75 13.57 -33.41
CA ALA A 3 44.87 12.44 -33.15
C ALA A 3 43.57 12.97 -32.54
N PHE A 4 42.43 12.68 -33.18
CA PHE A 4 41.12 12.85 -32.59
C PHE A 4 40.74 11.57 -31.85
N SER A 5 40.46 11.68 -30.55
CA SER A 5 39.81 10.63 -29.75
C SER A 5 38.30 10.83 -29.87
N ALA A 6 37.61 9.90 -30.50
CA ALA A 6 36.16 9.81 -30.44
C ALA A 6 35.80 8.93 -29.23
N GLY A 7 35.34 9.55 -28.14
CA GLY A 7 34.75 8.82 -27.03
C GLY A 7 33.42 8.23 -27.47
N LEU A 8 33.33 6.90 -27.58
CA LEU A 8 32.08 6.20 -27.76
C LEU A 8 31.26 6.38 -26.47
N LEU A 9 30.28 7.29 -26.51
CA LEU A 9 29.24 7.37 -25.48
C LEU A 9 28.41 6.10 -25.58
N LEU A 10 28.65 5.15 -24.68
CA LEU A 10 27.75 4.03 -24.49
C LEU A 10 26.44 4.60 -23.92
N PRO A 11 25.27 4.31 -24.53
CA PRO A 11 24.01 4.75 -23.99
C PRO A 11 23.85 4.15 -22.58
N ALA A 12 23.49 5.00 -21.61
CA ALA A 12 23.09 4.51 -20.30
C ALA A 12 21.87 3.59 -20.50
N VAL A 13 21.96 2.36 -20.02
CA VAL A 13 20.82 1.45 -20.02
C VAL A 13 19.81 2.04 -19.03
N ALA A 14 18.64 2.42 -19.53
CA ALA A 14 17.54 2.82 -18.65
C ALA A 14 17.23 1.64 -17.72
N ALA A 15 17.17 1.90 -16.41
CA ALA A 15 16.74 0.89 -15.46
C ALA A 15 15.36 0.37 -15.87
N ALA A 16 15.20 -0.95 -15.91
CA ALA A 16 13.91 -1.55 -16.20
C ALA A 16 12.91 -1.18 -15.09
N GLN A 17 11.68 -0.88 -15.49
CA GLN A 17 10.60 -0.69 -14.53
C GLN A 17 10.24 -2.04 -13.90
N PRO A 18 9.85 -2.06 -12.62
CA PRO A 18 9.29 -3.27 -12.01
C PRO A 18 8.08 -3.75 -12.82
N THR A 19 7.95 -5.07 -12.95
CA THR A 19 6.65 -5.65 -13.31
C THR A 19 5.69 -5.39 -12.15
N ILE A 20 4.43 -5.03 -12.46
CA ILE A 20 3.39 -4.80 -11.44
C ILE A 20 2.36 -5.91 -11.59
N ASP A 21 2.59 -7.04 -10.93
CA ASP A 21 1.76 -8.24 -10.99
C ASP A 21 1.53 -8.91 -9.61
N GLY A 22 2.23 -8.45 -8.57
CA GLY A 22 2.16 -8.96 -7.21
C GLY A 22 3.09 -10.13 -6.94
N ARG A 23 3.87 -10.60 -7.93
CA ARG A 23 4.71 -11.79 -7.83
C ARG A 23 6.19 -11.43 -7.82
N ASN A 24 7.03 -12.29 -7.25
CA ASN A 24 8.50 -12.19 -7.33
C ASN A 24 9.07 -10.78 -7.01
N ILE A 25 8.42 -10.05 -6.10
CA ILE A 25 8.68 -8.64 -5.79
C ILE A 25 10.18 -8.36 -5.56
N PRO A 26 10.96 -9.18 -4.82
CA PRO A 26 12.39 -8.92 -4.65
C PRO A 26 13.18 -8.91 -5.96
N THR A 27 12.73 -9.66 -6.97
CA THR A 27 13.34 -9.71 -8.30
C THR A 27 12.93 -8.52 -9.16
N ASP A 28 11.65 -8.13 -9.16
CA ASP A 28 11.18 -6.93 -9.89
C ASP A 28 11.78 -5.63 -9.34
N PHE A 29 12.14 -5.65 -8.06
CA PHE A 29 12.81 -4.57 -7.35
C PHE A 29 14.30 -4.86 -7.09
N ALA A 30 14.97 -5.69 -7.90
CA ALA A 30 16.36 -6.12 -7.64
C ALA A 30 17.40 -4.98 -7.60
N ASP A 31 17.13 -3.84 -8.24
CA ASP A 31 17.93 -2.61 -8.18
C ASP A 31 17.42 -1.61 -7.13
N ALA A 32 16.33 -1.93 -6.44
CA ALA A 32 15.76 -1.13 -5.37
C ALA A 32 16.45 -1.42 -4.03
N THR A 33 16.37 -0.45 -3.13
CA THR A 33 16.77 -0.67 -1.74
C THR A 33 15.61 -1.29 -0.97
N THR A 34 15.84 -2.39 -0.25
CA THR A 34 14.89 -2.86 0.77
C THR A 34 14.81 -1.78 1.86
N VAL A 35 13.64 -1.17 2.01
CA VAL A 35 13.44 -0.04 2.92
C VAL A 35 13.06 -0.52 4.31
N VAL A 36 12.26 -1.58 4.40
CA VAL A 36 11.80 -2.14 5.68
C VAL A 36 11.78 -3.66 5.62
N THR A 37 12.07 -4.30 6.76
CA THR A 37 11.94 -5.74 6.96
C THR A 37 11.29 -5.99 8.31
N GLN A 38 10.31 -6.88 8.37
CA GLN A 38 9.61 -7.25 9.59
C GLN A 38 10.59 -7.83 10.62
N ARG A 39 10.53 -7.31 11.84
CA ARG A 39 11.42 -7.76 12.94
C ARG A 39 10.70 -8.57 14.00
N PHE A 40 9.38 -8.48 14.06
CA PHE A 40 8.55 -9.12 15.07
C PHE A 40 7.39 -9.84 14.43
N GLN A 41 7.02 -10.99 14.97
CA GLN A 41 5.84 -11.73 14.54
C GLN A 41 4.59 -10.88 14.79
N THR A 42 3.66 -10.91 13.83
CA THR A 42 2.27 -10.50 14.07
C THR A 42 1.53 -11.73 14.58
N GLN A 43 0.48 -11.58 15.38
CA GLN A 43 -0.28 -12.74 15.86
C GLN A 43 -1.02 -13.49 14.73
N PHE A 44 -0.95 -12.98 13.50
CA PHE A 44 -1.60 -13.54 12.32
C PHE A 44 -0.66 -14.44 11.51
N GLY A 45 0.49 -13.92 11.08
CA GLY A 45 1.50 -14.64 10.29
C GLY A 45 1.11 -14.98 8.85
N ASP A 46 1.81 -15.97 8.28
CA ASP A 46 1.58 -16.51 6.92
C ASP A 46 0.18 -17.13 6.75
N HIS A 47 -0.32 -17.21 5.51
CA HIS A 47 -1.55 -17.97 5.22
C HIS A 47 -1.32 -19.49 5.34
N ASN A 48 -2.39 -20.25 5.63
CA ASN A 48 -2.31 -21.69 5.89
C ASN A 48 -2.80 -22.57 4.72
N GLY A 49 -2.56 -22.12 3.48
CA GLY A 49 -3.04 -22.78 2.26
C GLY A 49 -4.40 -22.28 1.78
N ASN A 50 -4.94 -21.24 2.41
CA ASN A 50 -6.04 -20.44 1.87
C ASN A 50 -5.66 -18.96 1.97
N PRO A 51 -5.34 -18.30 0.86
CA PRO A 51 -4.83 -16.94 0.83
C PRO A 51 -5.85 -15.92 1.38
N PHE A 52 -7.12 -16.26 1.56
CA PHE A 52 -8.16 -15.30 1.94
C PHE A 52 -8.66 -15.43 3.36
N VAL A 53 -8.34 -16.53 4.05
CA VAL A 53 -9.00 -16.88 5.32
C VAL A 53 -8.09 -16.66 6.52
N PHE A 54 -6.77 -16.72 6.37
CA PHE A 54 -5.85 -16.57 7.49
C PHE A 54 -4.59 -15.83 7.05
N GLY A 55 -4.10 -14.97 7.94
CA GLY A 55 -2.76 -14.39 7.83
C GLY A 55 -2.77 -12.93 7.40
N SER A 56 -2.09 -12.10 8.16
CA SER A 56 -1.86 -10.68 7.86
C SER A 56 -0.46 -10.32 8.34
N GLU A 57 0.43 -10.17 7.39
CA GLU A 57 1.86 -9.96 7.62
C GLU A 57 2.46 -9.08 6.53
N LEU A 58 3.54 -8.39 6.89
CA LEU A 58 4.24 -7.46 6.01
C LEU A 58 5.73 -7.77 6.11
N ASN A 59 6.22 -8.67 5.27
CA ASN A 59 7.54 -9.25 5.40
C ASN A 59 8.62 -8.22 5.02
N GLN A 60 8.58 -7.68 3.81
CA GLN A 60 9.53 -6.67 3.35
C GLN A 60 8.84 -5.59 2.53
N MET A 61 9.44 -4.40 2.51
CA MET A 61 9.04 -3.31 1.64
C MET A 61 10.23 -2.87 0.79
N PHE A 62 9.99 -2.71 -0.50
CA PHE A 62 10.93 -2.26 -1.53
C PHE A 62 10.39 -0.97 -2.14
N ILE A 63 11.27 0.00 -2.35
CA ILE A 63 10.90 1.27 -2.97
C ILE A 63 11.96 1.63 -4.01
N LYS A 64 11.50 2.00 -5.20
CA LYS A 64 12.31 2.69 -6.22
C LYS A 64 11.44 3.67 -6.97
N ASN A 65 12.05 4.51 -7.78
CA ASN A 65 11.33 5.44 -8.63
C ASN A 65 12.02 5.55 -9.99
N ASP A 66 11.27 6.01 -10.99
CA ASP A 66 11.82 6.53 -12.22
C ASP A 66 11.47 8.02 -12.37
N ALA A 67 11.51 8.55 -13.60
CA ALA A 67 11.15 9.94 -13.87
C ALA A 67 9.63 10.22 -13.76
N ASN A 68 8.79 9.18 -13.71
CA ASN A 68 7.34 9.32 -13.82
C ASN A 68 6.59 8.76 -12.60
N ASN A 69 7.11 7.73 -11.94
CA ASN A 69 6.42 6.97 -10.92
C ASN A 69 7.32 6.67 -9.71
N LEU A 70 6.69 6.62 -8.55
CA LEU A 70 7.17 5.94 -7.36
C LEU A 70 6.63 4.50 -7.38
N TYR A 71 7.53 3.52 -7.27
CA TYR A 71 7.20 2.10 -7.20
C TYR A 71 7.36 1.61 -5.77
N ILE A 72 6.37 0.87 -5.29
CA ILE A 72 6.39 0.26 -3.96
C ILE A 72 6.02 -1.21 -4.10
N GLY A 73 6.89 -2.09 -3.63
CA GLY A 73 6.64 -3.52 -3.52
C GLY A 73 6.60 -3.93 -2.04
N ILE A 74 5.60 -4.71 -1.65
CA ILE A 74 5.42 -5.18 -0.27
C ILE A 74 5.20 -6.69 -0.33
N THR A 75 6.11 -7.47 0.24
CA THR A 75 5.89 -8.91 0.36
C THR A 75 5.07 -9.24 1.60
N GLY A 76 4.19 -10.23 1.49
CA GLY A 76 3.36 -10.73 2.59
C GLY A 76 1.90 -10.90 2.23
N ASN A 77 1.06 -10.94 3.26
CA ASN A 77 -0.35 -11.31 3.15
C ASN A 77 -1.26 -10.27 3.81
N LEU A 78 -2.47 -10.11 3.27
CA LEU A 78 -3.56 -9.36 3.91
C LEU A 78 -4.82 -10.21 3.95
N GLU A 79 -5.32 -10.47 5.16
CA GLU A 79 -6.52 -11.31 5.33
C GLU A 79 -7.78 -10.56 4.87
N ASN A 80 -8.76 -11.28 4.33
CA ASN A 80 -10.03 -10.72 3.84
C ASN A 80 -11.04 -10.44 4.97
N ASN A 81 -10.59 -9.84 6.09
CA ASN A 81 -11.37 -9.71 7.33
C ASN A 81 -11.57 -8.26 7.83
N GLY A 82 -11.22 -7.27 7.02
CA GLY A 82 -11.23 -5.85 7.39
C GLY A 82 -9.86 -5.30 7.79
N ASN A 83 -8.83 -6.14 7.88
CA ASN A 83 -7.46 -5.69 8.05
C ASN A 83 -7.05 -4.78 6.88
N CYS A 84 -6.21 -3.79 7.19
CA CYS A 84 -5.78 -2.80 6.22
C CYS A 84 -4.28 -2.54 6.33
N ILE A 85 -3.67 -2.29 5.18
CA ILE A 85 -2.35 -1.67 5.06
C ILE A 85 -2.58 -0.19 4.78
N VAL A 86 -1.87 0.68 5.49
CA VAL A 86 -1.94 2.14 5.26
C VAL A 86 -0.52 2.65 5.12
N ILE A 87 -0.22 3.25 3.97
CA ILE A 87 1.07 3.86 3.65
C ILE A 87 0.86 5.36 3.65
N PHE A 88 1.68 6.07 4.43
CA PHE A 88 1.65 7.52 4.52
C PHE A 88 2.83 8.13 3.75
N PHE A 89 2.58 9.22 3.03
CA PHE A 89 3.58 9.96 2.28
C PHE A 89 3.67 11.38 2.84
N ASP A 90 4.85 11.73 3.33
CA ASP A 90 5.24 13.09 3.69
C ASP A 90 6.13 13.62 2.58
N VAL A 91 5.67 14.65 1.87
CA VAL A 91 6.36 15.18 0.70
C VAL A 91 6.92 16.56 1.04
N ASP A 92 8.24 16.70 0.97
CA ASP A 92 8.90 17.97 1.25
C ASP A 92 8.38 19.09 0.35
N GLY A 93 8.13 20.26 0.95
CA GLY A 93 7.68 21.46 0.23
C GLY A 93 6.17 21.60 0.08
N THR A 94 5.38 20.56 0.39
CA THR A 94 3.95 20.70 0.65
C THR A 94 3.75 20.92 2.14
N ALA A 95 3.65 22.18 2.59
CA ALA A 95 3.50 22.53 4.01
C ALA A 95 2.10 22.20 4.58
N SER A 96 1.56 21.03 4.23
CA SER A 96 0.15 20.69 4.41
C SER A 96 -0.11 19.55 5.38
N GLY A 97 0.81 18.60 5.56
CA GLY A 97 0.54 17.44 6.38
C GLY A 97 0.35 17.70 7.88
N GLU A 98 -0.46 16.86 8.52
CA GLU A 98 -0.66 16.83 9.97
C GLU A 98 -0.02 15.58 10.57
N ASN A 99 0.65 15.72 11.71
CA ASN A 99 1.16 14.56 12.45
C ASN A 99 0.13 13.97 13.43
N VAL A 100 -1.13 14.38 13.34
CA VAL A 100 -2.27 13.76 14.03
C VAL A 100 -3.29 13.40 12.98
N ILE A 101 -3.62 12.11 12.86
CA ILE A 101 -4.59 11.67 11.86
C ILE A 101 -6.00 11.99 12.35
N LEU A 102 -6.62 13.01 11.79
CA LEU A 102 -8.01 13.35 12.05
C LEU A 102 -8.91 12.72 10.99
N THR A 103 -10.00 12.08 11.43
CA THR A 103 -10.89 11.26 10.56
C THR A 103 -12.35 11.36 10.98
N ARG A 104 -12.66 12.19 11.97
CA ARG A 104 -14.00 12.41 12.51
C ARG A 104 -14.13 13.88 12.88
N SER A 105 -15.34 14.41 12.82
CA SER A 105 -15.70 15.71 13.40
C SER A 105 -16.52 15.49 14.67
N ALA A 106 -16.73 16.56 15.45
CA ALA A 106 -17.63 16.55 16.60
C ALA A 106 -19.07 16.15 16.24
N ALA A 107 -19.45 16.28 14.96
CA ALA A 107 -20.77 15.93 14.45
C ALA A 107 -20.91 14.45 14.02
N GLY A 108 -19.82 13.67 14.00
CA GLY A 108 -19.84 12.25 13.63
C GLY A 108 -18.76 11.86 12.60
N PRO A 109 -18.89 10.67 11.97
CA PRO A 109 -18.06 10.29 10.83
C PRO A 109 -18.15 11.35 9.72
N ILE A 110 -17.01 11.68 9.11
CA ILE A 110 -16.99 12.58 7.96
C ILE A 110 -17.28 11.72 6.72
N ASP A 111 -18.32 12.08 5.97
CA ASP A 111 -18.67 11.39 4.73
C ASP A 111 -17.51 11.42 3.73
N GLY A 112 -17.29 10.29 3.04
CA GLY A 112 -16.25 10.14 2.03
C GLY A 112 -14.86 9.76 2.56
N ILE A 113 -14.63 9.73 3.88
CA ILE A 113 -13.35 9.23 4.43
C ILE A 113 -13.32 7.70 4.32
N PRO A 114 -12.21 7.12 3.86
CA PRO A 114 -12.05 5.68 3.83
C PRO A 114 -12.20 5.00 5.20
N ARG A 115 -12.72 3.77 5.16
CA ARG A 115 -12.84 2.93 6.36
C ARG A 115 -11.50 2.59 7.01
N TYR A 116 -10.41 2.49 6.23
CA TYR A 116 -9.08 2.23 6.80
C TYR A 116 -8.57 3.37 7.70
N LEU A 117 -9.06 4.61 7.52
CA LEU A 117 -8.73 5.74 8.39
C LEU A 117 -9.72 5.88 9.56
N THR A 118 -11.01 5.66 9.32
CA THR A 118 -12.09 5.94 10.30
C THR A 118 -12.42 4.79 11.24
N GLY A 119 -12.02 3.56 10.89
CA GLY A 119 -12.44 2.34 11.56
C GLY A 119 -13.92 2.02 11.33
N ASN A 120 -14.45 1.07 12.09
CA ASN A 120 -15.87 0.73 12.00
C ASN A 120 -16.74 1.87 12.59
N PRO A 121 -17.65 2.49 11.81
CA PRO A 121 -18.52 3.55 12.29
C PRO A 121 -19.50 3.11 13.40
N THR A 122 -19.74 1.80 13.58
CA THR A 122 -20.73 1.29 14.54
C THR A 122 -20.19 0.92 15.93
N GLY A 123 -18.92 1.21 16.24
CA GLY A 123 -18.49 1.31 17.65
C GLY A 123 -17.28 0.48 18.10
N SER A 124 -16.64 -0.31 17.24
CA SER A 124 -15.53 -1.19 17.69
C SER A 124 -14.11 -0.69 17.41
N GLY A 125 -13.93 0.51 16.85
CA GLY A 125 -12.58 1.04 16.65
C GLY A 125 -12.58 2.46 16.12
N ILE A 126 -11.72 3.30 16.71
CA ILE A 126 -11.46 4.66 16.24
C ILE A 126 -10.63 4.71 14.95
N GLY A 127 -10.33 3.55 14.33
CA GLY A 127 -9.42 3.49 13.18
C GLY A 127 -8.08 4.12 13.55
N LEU A 128 -7.60 5.00 12.68
CA LEU A 128 -6.42 5.84 12.95
C LEU A 128 -6.80 7.22 13.51
N HIS A 129 -8.05 7.45 13.90
CA HIS A 129 -8.48 8.75 14.46
C HIS A 129 -7.65 9.11 15.70
N LYS A 130 -7.09 10.31 15.70
CA LYS A 130 -6.18 10.86 16.72
C LYS A 130 -4.88 10.07 16.90
N LEU A 131 -4.52 9.20 15.96
CA LEU A 131 -3.18 8.62 15.95
C LEU A 131 -2.17 9.76 15.78
N LYS A 132 -1.33 9.96 16.80
CA LYS A 132 -0.18 10.86 16.75
C LYS A 132 0.98 10.11 16.10
N LEU A 133 1.47 10.63 14.99
CA LEU A 133 2.65 10.12 14.30
C LEU A 133 3.93 10.72 14.92
N ASP A 134 5.07 10.16 14.53
CA ASP A 134 6.37 10.59 15.02
C ASP A 134 6.61 12.09 14.80
N THR A 135 7.40 12.70 15.70
CA THR A 135 7.73 14.12 15.59
C THR A 135 8.52 14.38 14.31
N GLY A 136 8.07 15.33 13.50
CA GLY A 136 8.70 15.65 12.22
C GLY A 136 8.16 14.85 11.03
N PHE A 137 7.26 13.88 11.24
CA PHE A 137 6.55 13.21 10.15
C PHE A 137 5.12 13.77 10.02
N HIS A 138 4.87 14.47 8.93
CA HIS A 138 3.66 15.22 8.64
C HIS A 138 3.11 14.79 7.28
N PRO A 139 2.46 13.63 7.16
CA PRO A 139 2.07 13.12 5.86
C PRO A 139 1.01 13.99 5.19
N ASP A 140 1.21 14.23 3.89
CA ASP A 140 0.29 14.90 2.99
C ASP A 140 -0.69 13.91 2.35
N TYR A 141 -0.25 12.67 2.15
CA TYR A 141 -1.04 11.65 1.45
C TYR A 141 -1.08 10.33 2.21
N ALA A 142 -2.14 9.57 1.97
CA ALA A 142 -2.25 8.18 2.39
C ALA A 142 -2.72 7.29 1.22
N LEU A 143 -2.12 6.11 1.11
CA LEU A 143 -2.60 5.00 0.30
C LEU A 143 -3.05 3.89 1.25
N GLY A 144 -4.35 3.61 1.25
CA GLY A 144 -4.90 2.47 1.99
C GLY A 144 -5.20 1.29 1.08
N ILE A 145 -4.94 0.08 1.56
CA ILE A 145 -5.35 -1.20 0.98
C ILE A 145 -6.15 -1.92 2.06
N SER A 146 -7.42 -2.20 1.81
CA SER A 146 -8.27 -2.92 2.77
C SER A 146 -8.54 -4.33 2.26
N GLY A 147 -8.29 -5.37 3.06
CA GLY A 147 -8.84 -6.70 2.83
C GLY A 147 -10.27 -6.73 3.37
N GLY A 148 -11.21 -7.32 2.62
CA GLY A 148 -12.60 -7.43 3.04
C GLY A 148 -13.55 -6.54 2.23
N SER A 149 -14.73 -7.07 1.91
CA SER A 149 -15.81 -6.25 1.39
C SER A 149 -16.25 -5.20 2.43
N PRO A 150 -16.41 -3.91 2.04
CA PRO A 150 -17.00 -2.90 2.93
C PRO A 150 -18.45 -3.23 3.35
N ARG A 151 -19.08 -4.23 2.71
CA ARG A 151 -20.45 -4.68 2.98
C ARG A 151 -20.54 -5.96 3.83
N GLY A 152 -19.42 -6.46 4.36
CA GLY A 152 -19.42 -7.63 5.25
C GLY A 152 -19.66 -8.98 4.56
N SER A 153 -19.61 -9.01 3.22
CA SER A 153 -19.67 -10.26 2.45
C SER A 153 -18.26 -10.84 2.34
N GLN A 154 -18.02 -11.94 3.05
CA GLN A 154 -16.74 -12.69 3.05
C GLN A 154 -16.46 -13.42 1.72
N THR A 155 -17.40 -13.41 0.77
CA THR A 155 -17.30 -14.19 -0.47
C THR A 155 -16.54 -13.48 -1.58
N ARG A 156 -16.06 -12.24 -1.36
CA ARG A 156 -15.30 -11.49 -2.36
C ARG A 156 -14.15 -10.74 -1.70
N THR A 157 -12.94 -10.99 -2.18
CA THR A 157 -11.75 -10.25 -1.78
C THR A 157 -11.67 -9.00 -2.64
N TYR A 158 -11.94 -7.86 -2.01
CA TYR A 158 -11.73 -6.55 -2.62
C TYR A 158 -10.55 -5.93 -1.92
N TYR A 159 -9.48 -5.64 -2.65
CA TYR A 159 -8.51 -4.66 -2.19
C TYR A 159 -8.86 -3.31 -2.80
N LEU A 160 -9.26 -2.37 -1.95
CA LEU A 160 -9.51 -1.01 -2.36
C LEU A 160 -8.23 -0.20 -2.13
N ALA A 161 -7.51 0.09 -3.22
CA ALA A 161 -6.46 1.10 -3.20
C ALA A 161 -7.13 2.47 -3.17
N ASN A 162 -6.95 3.22 -2.10
CA ASN A 162 -7.59 4.52 -1.90
C ASN A 162 -6.52 5.58 -1.69
N TRP A 163 -6.49 6.58 -2.56
CA TRP A 163 -5.61 7.74 -2.45
C TRP A 163 -6.33 8.84 -1.68
N THR A 164 -5.72 9.30 -0.58
CA THR A 164 -6.30 10.33 0.28
C THR A 164 -5.33 11.48 0.46
N THR A 165 -5.79 12.69 0.19
CA THR A 165 -5.09 13.92 0.61
C THR A 165 -5.49 14.24 2.05
N LEU A 166 -4.52 14.39 2.93
CA LEU A 166 -4.73 14.68 4.34
C LEU A 166 -4.90 16.19 4.56
N ALA A 167 -5.74 16.53 5.53
CA ALA A 167 -6.10 17.91 5.83
C ALA A 167 -4.94 18.69 6.44
N THR A 168 -4.91 19.99 6.19
CA THR A 168 -3.99 20.95 6.81
C THR A 168 -4.63 21.60 8.03
N SER A 169 -3.91 21.62 9.14
CA SER A 169 -4.17 22.37 10.38
C SER A 169 -5.62 22.82 10.58
N VAL A 170 -6.47 21.95 11.11
CA VAL A 170 -7.76 22.43 11.62
C VAL A 170 -7.51 23.20 12.91
N ALA A 171 -7.94 24.46 12.97
CA ALA A 171 -7.84 25.28 14.19
C ALA A 171 -8.54 24.63 15.41
N ASP A 172 -9.47 23.71 15.16
CA ASP A 172 -10.07 22.84 16.16
C ASP A 172 -9.86 21.36 15.78
N PRO A 173 -9.01 20.61 16.52
CA PRO A 173 -8.78 19.18 16.28
C PRO A 173 -10.02 18.30 16.53
N ASN A 174 -11.12 18.88 17.00
CA ASN A 174 -12.41 18.21 17.14
C ASN A 174 -13.41 18.61 16.04
N ASN A 175 -13.08 19.54 15.14
CA ASN A 175 -14.05 20.05 14.17
C ASN A 175 -13.45 20.26 12.78
N MET A 176 -13.13 19.15 12.09
CA MET A 176 -12.68 19.17 10.70
C MET A 176 -13.77 19.72 9.77
N PRO A 177 -13.51 20.75 8.94
CA PRO A 177 -14.50 21.23 7.99
C PRO A 177 -14.78 20.17 6.91
N PRO A 178 -16.03 20.05 6.44
CA PRO A 178 -16.36 19.19 5.30
C PRO A 178 -15.45 19.48 4.09
N GLY A 179 -14.89 18.44 3.47
CA GLY A 179 -14.00 18.56 2.31
C GLY A 179 -12.51 18.79 2.63
N ALA A 180 -12.12 18.83 3.91
CA ALA A 180 -10.72 18.91 4.31
C ALA A 180 -9.89 17.68 3.91
N ILE A 181 -10.56 16.54 3.74
CA ILE A 181 -9.98 15.30 3.21
C ILE A 181 -10.65 14.99 1.87
N SER A 182 -9.84 14.74 0.85
CA SER A 182 -10.30 14.24 -0.44
C SER A 182 -9.85 12.79 -0.59
N ASN A 183 -10.78 11.89 -0.90
CA ASN A 183 -10.49 10.50 -1.15
C ASN A 183 -10.95 10.10 -2.55
N VAL A 184 -10.06 9.44 -3.28
CA VAL A 184 -10.33 8.87 -4.59
C VAL A 184 -10.01 7.38 -4.54
N VAL A 185 -10.96 6.57 -5.00
CA VAL A 185 -10.71 5.15 -5.23
C VAL A 185 -9.71 5.05 -6.38
N ALA A 186 -8.46 4.75 -6.04
CA ALA A 186 -7.34 4.62 -6.96
C ALA A 186 -7.41 3.31 -7.76
N GLY A 187 -8.11 2.31 -7.23
CA GLY A 187 -8.35 1.05 -7.91
C GLY A 187 -9.18 0.11 -7.04
N MET A 188 -9.89 -0.81 -7.69
CA MET A 188 -10.51 -1.95 -7.03
C MET A 188 -9.84 -3.19 -7.61
N ILE A 189 -9.05 -3.86 -6.79
CA ILE A 189 -8.46 -5.15 -7.11
C ILE A 189 -9.50 -6.19 -6.70
N THR A 190 -10.15 -6.80 -7.69
CA THR A 190 -11.07 -7.90 -7.45
C THR A 190 -10.30 -9.20 -7.59
N ASP A 191 -10.03 -9.87 -6.49
CA ASP A 191 -9.60 -11.25 -6.58
C ASP A 191 -10.78 -12.11 -7.00
N GLY A 192 -10.53 -13.08 -7.87
CA GLY A 192 -11.57 -13.82 -8.60
C GLY A 192 -12.69 -14.28 -7.69
N ASP A 193 -13.93 -13.91 -8.01
CA ASP A 193 -15.08 -14.57 -7.42
C ASP A 193 -14.98 -16.05 -7.81
N ALA A 194 -14.68 -16.92 -6.84
CA ALA A 194 -14.64 -18.37 -7.05
C ALA A 194 -15.95 -18.93 -7.63
N THR A 195 -17.02 -18.13 -7.68
CA THR A 195 -18.32 -18.45 -8.28
C THR A 195 -18.78 -17.55 -9.43
N ALA A 196 -18.07 -16.48 -9.79
CA ALA A 196 -18.48 -15.59 -10.89
C ALA A 196 -17.30 -15.18 -11.77
N SER A 197 -16.99 -16.04 -12.75
CA SER A 197 -16.11 -15.72 -13.88
C SER A 197 -14.79 -15.02 -13.53
N GLY A 198 -14.25 -15.29 -12.34
CA GLY A 198 -12.84 -15.06 -12.04
C GLY A 198 -11.97 -15.96 -12.92
N PRO A 199 -10.66 -15.67 -13.01
CA PRO A 199 -9.75 -16.48 -13.81
C PRO A 199 -9.86 -17.95 -13.38
N THR A 200 -9.74 -18.83 -14.36
CA THR A 200 -9.98 -20.27 -14.22
C THR A 200 -9.21 -20.85 -13.03
N PRO A 201 -9.81 -21.73 -12.20
CA PRO A 201 -9.08 -22.41 -11.13
C PRO A 201 -7.79 -23.04 -11.67
N GLY A 202 -6.63 -22.59 -11.14
CA GLY A 202 -5.30 -22.90 -11.66
C GLY A 202 -4.56 -21.72 -12.31
N THR A 203 -5.23 -20.57 -12.48
CA THR A 203 -4.64 -19.29 -12.91
C THR A 203 -4.94 -18.23 -11.85
N LEU A 204 -4.23 -18.29 -10.73
CA LEU A 204 -4.41 -17.38 -9.59
C LEU A 204 -3.73 -16.02 -9.86
N GLY A 205 -4.47 -15.13 -10.52
CA GLY A 205 -4.67 -13.75 -10.07
C GLY A 205 -3.55 -12.70 -10.09
N ASP A 206 -2.97 -12.37 -11.25
CA ASP A 206 -2.31 -11.06 -11.43
C ASP A 206 -3.43 -10.01 -11.67
N PHE A 207 -3.80 -9.22 -10.67
CA PHE A 207 -4.88 -8.25 -10.82
C PHE A 207 -4.35 -6.82 -10.85
N LEU A 208 -4.10 -6.31 -12.06
CA LEU A 208 -3.77 -4.91 -12.27
C LEU A 208 -5.04 -4.04 -12.24
N ALA A 209 -5.15 -3.14 -11.26
CA ALA A 209 -6.18 -2.10 -11.25
C ALA A 209 -5.59 -0.76 -11.66
N THR A 210 -6.28 -0.03 -12.54
CA THR A 210 -5.93 1.35 -12.93
C THR A 210 -7.15 2.26 -12.72
N GLY A 211 -7.09 3.14 -11.73
CA GLY A 211 -8.14 4.14 -11.48
C GLY A 211 -7.94 5.45 -12.24
N THR A 212 -8.80 6.43 -11.98
CA THR A 212 -8.72 7.78 -12.57
C THR A 212 -7.47 8.55 -12.15
N THR A 213 -6.79 8.10 -11.09
CA THR A 213 -5.53 8.67 -10.62
C THR A 213 -4.33 8.19 -11.45
N GLY A 214 -4.47 7.13 -12.24
CA GLY A 214 -3.35 6.49 -12.95
C GLY A 214 -2.44 5.65 -12.05
N ILE A 215 -2.83 5.42 -10.79
CA ILE A 215 -2.13 4.45 -9.93
C ILE A 215 -2.36 3.06 -10.50
N LEU A 216 -1.27 2.33 -10.71
CA LEU A 216 -1.28 0.90 -10.97
C LEU A 216 -1.13 0.17 -9.64
N ALA A 217 -1.94 -0.85 -9.42
CA ALA A 217 -1.80 -1.71 -8.25
C ALA A 217 -2.00 -3.18 -8.63
N ALA A 218 -1.19 -4.06 -8.06
CA ALA A 218 -1.35 -5.50 -8.17
C ALA A 218 -1.23 -6.16 -6.79
N SER A 219 -1.84 -7.34 -6.65
CA SER A 219 -1.73 -8.15 -5.45
C SER A 219 -1.70 -9.64 -5.78
N ASN A 220 -0.82 -10.37 -5.13
CA ASN A 220 -0.83 -11.82 -5.02
C ASN A 220 -0.70 -12.19 -3.54
N ASN A 221 -1.76 -12.78 -2.98
CA ASN A 221 -1.85 -13.10 -1.57
C ASN A 221 -1.51 -14.58 -1.27
N GLU A 222 -0.81 -15.26 -2.18
CA GLU A 222 -0.44 -16.68 -2.09
C GLU A 222 0.85 -16.93 -1.29
N ASN A 223 1.37 -15.93 -0.58
CA ASN A 223 2.64 -16.02 0.11
C ASN A 223 2.58 -16.98 1.32
N ASP A 224 2.99 -18.23 1.19
CA ASP A 224 2.97 -19.25 2.27
C ASP A 224 4.29 -19.35 3.07
N LEU A 225 5.22 -18.45 2.78
CA LEU A 225 6.53 -18.35 3.42
C LEU A 225 6.73 -16.96 4.00
N GLY A 226 7.42 -16.86 5.12
CA GLY A 226 7.67 -15.54 5.69
C GLY A 226 7.78 -15.57 7.20
N VAL A 227 6.98 -14.72 7.82
CA VAL A 227 6.96 -14.55 9.27
C VAL A 227 5.76 -15.27 9.84
N THR A 228 6.01 -16.43 10.43
CA THR A 228 5.00 -17.18 11.14
C THR A 228 4.33 -16.36 12.25
N GLY A 229 3.05 -16.65 12.52
CA GLY A 229 2.30 -15.97 13.56
C GLY A 229 2.91 -16.14 14.96
N GLY A 230 2.78 -15.11 15.81
CA GLY A 230 3.26 -15.16 17.19
C GLY A 230 3.57 -13.78 17.79
N THR A 231 4.50 -13.76 18.75
CA THR A 231 4.94 -12.53 19.46
C THR A 231 6.46 -12.44 19.59
N ALA A 232 7.20 -13.39 19.02
CA ALA A 232 8.65 -13.43 19.14
C ALA A 232 9.33 -12.51 18.13
N ALA A 233 10.61 -12.22 18.39
CA ALA A 233 11.49 -11.67 17.38
C ALA A 233 11.66 -12.68 16.22
N VAL A 234 11.72 -12.15 15.01
CA VAL A 234 11.84 -12.95 13.80
C VAL A 234 13.31 -13.29 13.56
N GLY A 235 13.59 -14.54 13.17
CA GLY A 235 14.94 -14.95 12.80
C GLY A 235 15.45 -14.19 11.56
N PRO A 236 16.76 -13.95 11.45
CA PRO A 236 17.32 -13.27 10.27
C PRO A 236 16.95 -14.05 9.00
N ASN A 237 16.55 -13.33 7.95
CA ASN A 237 16.17 -13.83 6.62
C ASN A 237 14.78 -14.47 6.47
N ARG A 238 14.03 -14.73 7.55
CA ARG A 238 12.65 -15.23 7.43
C ARG A 238 11.76 -14.33 6.59
N PRO A 239 11.78 -13.00 6.74
CA PRO A 239 10.95 -12.15 5.88
C PRO A 239 11.36 -12.19 4.40
N ALA A 240 12.62 -12.50 4.10
CA ALA A 240 13.12 -12.55 2.73
C ALA A 240 12.72 -13.82 1.96
N THR A 241 12.08 -14.78 2.63
CA THR A 241 11.49 -15.93 1.94
C THR A 241 10.11 -15.63 1.34
N ALA A 242 9.49 -14.52 1.77
CA ALA A 242 8.26 -14.03 1.17
C ALA A 242 8.60 -13.29 -0.12
N VAL A 243 7.97 -13.67 -1.23
CA VAL A 243 8.27 -13.11 -2.56
C VAL A 243 7.06 -12.51 -3.27
N ASP A 244 5.86 -12.84 -2.81
CA ASP A 244 4.61 -12.34 -3.37
C ASP A 244 3.95 -11.36 -2.37
N GLY A 245 3.06 -10.51 -2.87
CA GLY A 245 2.32 -9.56 -2.02
C GLY A 245 1.69 -8.44 -2.84
N PHE A 246 1.91 -7.19 -2.45
CA PHE A 246 1.26 -6.00 -3.02
C PHE A 246 2.26 -5.10 -3.74
N GLU A 247 1.91 -4.64 -4.94
CA GLU A 247 2.75 -3.75 -5.73
C GLU A 247 1.98 -2.52 -6.20
N PHE A 248 2.68 -1.39 -6.26
CA PHE A 248 2.12 -0.10 -6.67
C PHE A 248 3.06 0.63 -7.62
N ALA A 249 2.50 1.25 -8.65
CA ALA A 249 3.14 2.34 -9.37
C ALA A 249 2.28 3.61 -9.20
N ILE A 250 2.83 4.61 -8.52
CA ILE A 250 2.16 5.87 -8.18
C ILE A 250 2.78 6.98 -9.03
N PRO A 251 2.01 7.65 -9.91
CA PRO A 251 2.53 8.78 -10.66
C PRO A 251 3.09 9.87 -9.74
N LEU A 252 4.33 10.31 -9.97
CA LEU A 252 4.99 11.37 -9.20
C LEU A 252 4.23 12.71 -9.30
N SER A 253 3.47 12.90 -10.37
CA SER A 253 2.56 14.04 -10.54
C SER A 253 1.45 14.09 -9.48
N LEU A 254 1.01 12.95 -8.94
CA LEU A 254 0.04 12.89 -7.83
C LEU A 254 0.68 13.34 -6.51
N LEU A 255 1.95 13.00 -6.31
CA LEU A 255 2.76 13.39 -5.17
C LEU A 255 3.24 14.86 -5.27
N ARG A 256 2.90 15.56 -6.37
CA ARG A 256 3.37 16.93 -6.67
C ARG A 256 4.90 17.05 -6.70
N VAL A 257 5.60 15.94 -6.96
CA VAL A 257 7.04 15.95 -7.19
C VAL A 257 7.28 16.37 -8.63
N THR A 258 7.87 17.55 -8.83
CA THR A 258 8.31 18.01 -10.15
C THR A 258 9.73 17.51 -10.41
N THR A 259 9.92 16.80 -11.51
CA THR A 259 11.23 16.32 -11.99
C THR A 259 12.03 17.37 -12.73
#